data_AF-A0A953WT06-F1
#
_entry.id   AF-A0A953WT06-F1
#
_cell.length_a   1.000
_cell.length_b   1.000
_cell.length_c   1.000
_cell.angle_alpha   90.00
_cell.angle_beta   90.00
_cell.angle_gamma   90.00
#
_symmetry.space_group_name_H-M   'P 1'
#
loop_
_entity.id
_entity.type
_entity.pdbx_description
1 polymer ?
#
loop_
_entity_poly.entity_id
_entity_poly.type
_entity_poly.pdbx_seq_one_letter_code
_entity_poly.pdbx_strand_id
1 'polypeptide(L)'
;MEIRADGSWWHEGGRINRERLVKLFSRILRKDEDGKTYLVTPYEKVIVHVEDAPFLAVRVDRAGEPGPGQTLAFLTNLGDLTLAGPEAP
;
A
#
# COMPACT_ATOMS: atom_id res chain seq x y z
N MET A 1 -2.14 -7.77 13.27
CA MET A 1 -1.22 -7.15 12.28
C MET A 1 -1.59 -5.69 12.19
N GLU A 2 -0.62 -4.80 12.17
CA GLU A 2 -0.83 -3.35 12.12
C GLU A 2 0.08 -2.72 11.07
N ILE A 3 -0.46 -1.80 10.28
CA ILE A 3 0.28 -0.88 9.42
C ILE A 3 0.10 0.51 10.04
N ARG A 4 1.20 1.08 10.53
CA ARG A 4 1.21 2.40 11.15
C ARG A 4 1.29 3.50 10.11
N ALA A 5 1.01 4.74 10.53
CA ALA A 5 1.01 5.91 9.64
C ALA A 5 2.36 6.18 8.97
N ASP A 6 3.47 5.73 9.56
CA ASP A 6 4.82 5.79 8.96
C ASP A 6 5.10 4.68 7.93
N GLY A 7 4.10 3.84 7.62
CA GLY A 7 4.20 2.72 6.70
C GLY A 7 4.92 1.49 7.26
N SER A 8 5.25 1.48 8.56
CA SER A 8 5.87 0.33 9.20
C SER A 8 4.83 -0.75 9.55
N TRP A 9 5.24 -2.01 9.35
CA TRP A 9 4.40 -3.18 9.63
C TRP A 9 4.76 -3.80 10.98
N TRP A 10 3.75 -4.12 11.78
CA TRP A 10 3.88 -4.63 13.14
C TRP A 10 3.02 -5.88 13.37
N HIS A 11 3.59 -6.82 14.12
CA HIS A 11 2.89 -8.03 14.55
C HIS A 11 3.32 -8.38 15.98
N GLU A 12 2.35 -8.65 16.86
CA GLU A 12 2.58 -9.00 18.27
C GLU A 12 3.52 -8.02 19.02
N GLY A 13 3.37 -6.71 18.75
CA GLY A 13 4.18 -5.66 19.36
C GLY A 13 5.59 -5.51 18.79
N GLY A 14 6.00 -6.36 17.84
CA GLY A 14 7.29 -6.27 17.14
C GLY A 14 7.18 -5.68 15.74
N ARG A 15 8.16 -4.84 15.36
CA ARG A 15 8.29 -4.34 13.99
C ARG A 15 8.83 -5.42 13.06
N ILE A 16 8.21 -5.59 11.90
CA ILE A 16 8.67 -6.49 10.84
C ILE A 16 9.68 -5.74 9.97
N ASN A 17 10.98 -6.02 10.14
CA ASN A 17 12.06 -5.37 9.37
C ASN A 17 12.40 -6.09 8.04
N ARG A 18 11.74 -7.22 7.75
CA ARG A 18 12.02 -8.02 6.53
C ARG A 18 11.23 -7.46 5.34
N GLU A 19 11.84 -6.55 4.58
CA GLU A 19 11.18 -5.90 3.43
C GLU A 19 10.53 -6.88 2.44
N ARG A 20 11.22 -7.98 2.09
CA ARG A 20 10.67 -9.00 1.17
C ARG A 20 9.38 -9.63 1.70
N LEU A 21 9.29 -9.80 3.02
CA LEU A 21 8.09 -10.35 3.68
C LEU A 21 6.95 -9.32 3.68
N VAL A 22 7.25 -8.06 3.96
CA VAL A 22 6.26 -6.97 3.88
C VAL A 22 5.71 -6.85 2.46
N LYS A 23 6.56 -6.89 1.44
CA LYS A 23 6.14 -6.90 0.02
C LYS A 23 5.31 -8.13 -0.37
N LEU A 24 5.56 -9.28 0.25
CA LEU A 24 4.74 -10.47 0.02
C LEU A 24 3.33 -10.26 0.58
N PHE A 25 3.23 -9.74 1.80
CA PHE A 25 1.94 -9.47 2.43
C PHE A 25 1.17 -8.35 1.75
N SER A 26 1.84 -7.30 1.27
CA SER A 26 1.16 -6.20 0.58
C SER A 26 0.41 -6.63 -0.68
N ARG A 27 0.91 -7.66 -1.38
CA ARG A 27 0.26 -8.22 -2.59
C ARG A 27 -1.05 -8.95 -2.33
N ILE A 28 -1.25 -9.41 -1.10
CA ILE A 28 -2.47 -10.09 -0.68
C ILE A 28 -3.31 -9.22 0.26
N LEU A 29 -2.97 -7.93 0.36
CA LEU A 29 -3.72 -6.96 1.14
C LEU A 29 -4.98 -6.56 0.35
N ARG A 30 -6.14 -6.68 0.98
CA ARG A 30 -7.43 -6.36 0.36
C ARG A 30 -8.31 -5.61 1.34
N LYS A 31 -8.97 -4.56 0.87
CA LYS A 31 -10.07 -3.92 1.59
C LYS A 31 -11.37 -4.55 1.10
N ASP A 32 -12.14 -5.14 2.01
CA ASP A 32 -13.41 -5.76 1.67
C ASP A 32 -14.56 -4.78 1.87
N GLU A 33 -15.77 -5.16 1.44
CA GLU A 33 -16.98 -4.32 1.47
C GLU A 33 -17.40 -3.89 2.88
N ASP A 34 -16.95 -4.61 3.90
CA ASP A 34 -17.15 -4.27 5.32
C ASP A 34 -16.26 -3.10 5.79
N GLY A 35 -15.47 -2.51 4.89
CA GLY A 35 -14.59 -1.39 5.14
C GLY A 35 -13.29 -1.76 5.86
N LYS A 36 -13.08 -3.04 6.21
CA LYS A 36 -11.89 -3.53 6.89
C LYS A 36 -10.84 -3.99 5.89
N THR A 37 -9.59 -3.95 6.33
CA THR A 37 -8.43 -4.41 5.55
C THR A 37 -7.95 -5.75 6.06
N TYR A 38 -7.57 -6.62 5.13
CA TYR A 38 -7.21 -8.01 5.41
C TYR A 38 -6.00 -8.47 4.59
N LEU A 39 -5.24 -9.41 5.14
CA LEU A 39 -4.42 -10.31 4.34
C LEU A 39 -5.28 -11.50 3.95
N VAL A 40 -5.37 -11.78 2.65
CA VAL A 40 -6.26 -12.82 2.11
C VAL A 40 -5.46 -13.91 1.41
N THR A 41 -5.60 -15.14 1.88
CA THR A 41 -5.16 -16.35 1.18
C THR A 41 -6.38 -17.19 0.83
N PRO A 42 -6.27 -18.25 0.00
CA PRO A 42 -7.42 -19.08 -0.34
C PRO A 42 -8.14 -19.72 0.85
N TYR A 43 -7.44 -19.94 1.97
CA TYR A 43 -7.98 -20.65 3.13
C TYR A 43 -8.19 -19.75 4.35
N GLU A 44 -7.55 -18.58 4.39
CA GLU A 44 -7.51 -17.74 5.59
C GLU A 44 -7.67 -16.26 5.24
N LYS A 45 -8.26 -15.52 6.19
CA LYS A 45 -8.41 -14.07 6.14
C LYS A 45 -8.04 -13.49 7.50
N VAL A 46 -6.99 -12.66 7.53
CA VAL A 46 -6.46 -12.07 8.77
C VAL A 46 -6.69 -10.57 8.75
N ILE A 47 -7.28 -10.01 9.82
CA ILE A 47 -7.51 -8.57 9.95
C ILE A 47 -6.17 -7.83 10.07
N VAL A 48 -6.05 -6.74 9.32
CA VAL A 48 -4.97 -5.77 9.41
C VAL A 48 -5.55 -4.44 9.90
N HIS A 49 -5.04 -3.95 11.01
CA HIS A 49 -5.33 -2.58 11.44
C HIS A 49 -4.46 -1.62 10.62
N VAL A 50 -5.07 -0.66 9.94
CA VAL A 50 -4.37 0.37 9.17
C VAL A 50 -4.67 1.69 9.85
N GLU A 51 -3.63 2.35 10.35
CA GLU A 51 -3.76 3.61 11.10
C GLU A 51 -4.22 4.76 10.20
N ASP A 52 -3.68 4.81 8.97
CA ASP A 52 -4.00 5.83 7.96
C ASP A 52 -4.14 5.20 6.56
N ALA A 53 -3.01 4.88 5.93
CA ALA A 53 -2.96 4.28 4.60
C ALA A 53 -2.05 3.03 4.55
N PRO A 54 -2.37 2.04 3.70
CA PRO A 54 -1.55 0.82 3.59
C PRO A 54 -0.24 1.02 2.83
N PHE A 55 -0.14 2.08 2.03
CA PHE A 55 1.01 2.43 1.21
C PHE A 55 1.30 3.93 1.34
N LEU A 56 2.58 4.28 1.36
CA LEU A 56 3.03 5.68 1.34
C LEU A 56 3.65 5.99 -0.01
N ALA A 57 3.18 7.04 -0.68
CA ALA A 57 3.86 7.56 -1.86
C ALA A 57 5.14 8.30 -1.42
N VAL A 58 6.31 7.79 -1.83
CA VAL A 58 7.63 8.31 -1.41
C VAL A 58 8.34 9.08 -2.52
N ARG A 59 7.88 8.95 -3.77
CA ARG A 59 8.37 9.71 -4.92
C ARG A 59 7.22 9.98 -5.89
N VAL A 60 7.27 11.13 -6.53
CA VAL A 60 6.39 11.50 -7.65
C VAL A 60 7.24 11.94 -8.83
N ASP A 61 6.95 11.38 -9.99
CA ASP A 61 7.58 11.70 -11.27
C ASP A 61 6.50 12.17 -12.25
N ARG A 62 6.83 13.10 -13.15
CA ARG A 62 5.97 13.38 -14.30
C ARG A 62 6.14 12.24 -15.32
N ALA A 63 5.02 11.64 -15.71
CA ALA A 63 4.94 10.73 -16.83
C ALA A 63 4.39 11.48 -18.05
N GLY A 64 5.22 11.65 -19.08
CA GLY A 64 4.87 12.36 -20.31
C GLY A 64 5.19 13.86 -20.30
N GLU A 65 4.58 14.58 -21.24
CA GLU A 65 4.85 15.99 -21.50
C GLU A 65 4.21 16.91 -20.45
N PRO A 66 4.84 18.07 -20.14
CA PRO A 66 4.27 19.04 -19.23
C PRO A 66 3.01 19.71 -19.82
N GLY A 67 2.02 19.96 -18.97
CA GLY A 67 0.80 20.67 -19.33
C GLY A 67 -0.43 20.17 -18.57
N PRO A 68 -1.63 20.67 -18.91
CA PRO A 68 -2.88 20.28 -18.24
C PRO A 68 -3.23 18.79 -18.34
N GLY A 69 -2.69 18.09 -19.33
CA GLY A 69 -2.86 16.64 -19.52
C GLY A 69 -1.68 15.80 -19.02
N GLN A 70 -0.77 16.36 -18.22
CA GLN A 70 0.36 15.60 -17.68
C GLN A 70 -0.12 14.49 -16.74
N THR A 71 0.56 13.35 -16.77
CA THR A 71 0.31 12.26 -15.83
C THR A 71 1.34 12.31 -14.72
N LEU A 72 0.92 12.00 -13.49
CA LEU A 72 1.83 11.84 -12.36
C LEU A 72 1.98 10.36 -12.04
N ALA A 73 3.23 9.90 -11.91
CA ALA A 73 3.56 8.55 -11.51
C ALA A 73 4.09 8.57 -10.06
N PHE A 74 3.44 7.84 -9.17
CA PHE A 74 3.81 7.73 -7.76
C PHE A 74 4.48 6.39 -7.49
N LEU A 75 5.64 6.41 -6.85
CA LEU A 75 6.32 5.23 -6.33
C LEU A 75 5.99 5.09 -4.83
N THR A 76 5.54 3.92 -4.41
CA THR A 76 5.26 3.64 -2.99
C THR A 76 6.52 3.23 -2.20
N ASN A 77 6.45 3.29 -0.88
CA ASN A 77 7.47 2.77 0.04
C ASN A 77 7.75 1.27 -0.14
N LEU A 78 6.85 0.52 -0.77
CA LEU A 78 7.03 -0.90 -1.10
C LEU A 78 7.51 -1.13 -2.54
N GLY A 79 7.64 -0.07 -3.33
CA GLY A 79 8.17 -0.08 -4.68
C GLY A 79 7.13 -0.31 -5.76
N ASP A 80 5.84 -0.16 -5.45
CA ASP A 80 4.76 -0.23 -6.44
C ASP A 80 4.65 1.12 -7.15
N LEU A 81 4.31 1.09 -8.44
CA LEU A 81 4.11 2.28 -9.27
C LEU A 81 2.62 2.43 -9.57
N THR A 82 2.06 3.61 -9.32
CA THR A 82 0.69 3.96 -9.72
C THR A 82 0.67 5.27 -10.49
N LEU A 83 -0.20 5.36 -11.50
CA LEU A 83 -0.42 6.61 -12.24
C LEU A 83 -1.66 7.28 -11.65
N ALA A 84 -1.56 8.56 -11.28
CA ALA A 84 -2.73 9.33 -10.89
C ALA A 84 -3.66 9.52 -12.10
N GLY A 85 -4.95 9.29 -11.89
CA GLY A 85 -5.98 9.34 -12.92
C GLY A 85 -7.33 8.87 -12.38
N PRO A 86 -8.38 8.75 -13.21
CA PRO A 86 -9.73 8.40 -12.74
C PRO A 86 -9.83 7.06 -11.98
N GLU A 87 -8.98 6.09 -12.33
CA GLU A 87 -8.90 4.78 -11.66
C GLU A 87 -8.07 4.82 -10.35
N ALA A 88 -7.29 5.88 -10.14
CA ALA A 88 -6.46 6.12 -8.96
C ALA A 88 -6.46 7.65 -8.68
N PRO A 89 -7.58 8.18 -8.14
CA PRO A 89 -7.85 9.62 -8.06
C PRO A 89 -6.98 10.36 -7.03
#